data_AF-A0A933YH05-F1
#
_entry.id   AF-A0A933YH05-F1
#
_cell.length_a   1.000
_cell.length_b   1.000
_cell.length_c   1.000
_cell.angle_alpha   90.00
_cell.angle_beta   90.00
_cell.angle_gamma   90.00
#
_symmetry.space_group_name_H-M   'P 1'
#
loop_
_entity.id
_entity.type
_entity.pdbx_description
1 polymer ?
#
loop_
_entity_poly.entity_id
_entity_poly.type
_entity_poly.pdbx_seq_one_letter_code
_entity_poly.pdbx_strand_id
1 'polypeptide(L)'
;MEKILTNKGRETINDQKEFKFESFSSLHLIIITARAKNRKQISGSATDDEDLIVKIDDKQFSYLSNPQRLVDSPASFSGGTLHNLSKTVYFLTFLTGQEHTITLVTDKPSKTATLEKLEAYALSFDEVLNLEIKNQAEDGDRRPWLTFVFDGLALKSFSPTLTYRRRRFDSDDVKIIFDGKIYTNVLKTLKYFFWRFAGFLLPTWSRTETETFIVKTPVGLHYLEFFADRQPTLEKIRLVLGKGIKPKITPYKNPPGRDYNQLDQFIWETVGFWDNFFAQQENPPPIPLDPNLVKAIVYRESRLGYYPDSQIVDVMQVWDPQNPAKDALLGKTVANEFISHQEISPLIYSYPDFAKVPKVDTRKESLFWGVRWLYYKAQYLLEGENGLVRPYARKWRSWKETVKAYNGNPEIVEEYVNEVFSVYEKGTDLEGNNLW
;
A
#
# COMPACT_ATOMS: atom_id res chain seq x y z
N MET A 1 2.70 -10.93 -0.17
CA MET A 1 3.59 -9.84 -0.64
C MET A 1 3.95 -10.16 -2.07
N GLU A 2 3.49 -9.34 -2.99
CA GLU A 2 3.82 -9.47 -4.41
C GLU A 2 4.96 -8.52 -4.75
N LYS A 3 5.95 -8.96 -5.51
CA LYS A 3 7.08 -8.12 -5.92
C LYS A 3 6.75 -7.43 -7.23
N ILE A 4 6.82 -6.10 -7.25
CA ILE A 4 6.37 -5.28 -8.38
C ILE A 4 7.55 -4.64 -9.11
N LEU A 5 8.53 -4.15 -8.34
CA LEU A 5 9.71 -3.49 -8.87
C LEU A 5 10.96 -4.10 -8.23
N THR A 6 11.99 -4.29 -9.04
CA THR A 6 13.31 -4.69 -8.57
C THR A 6 14.40 -4.02 -9.41
N ASN A 7 15.27 -3.28 -8.74
CA ASN A 7 16.55 -2.82 -9.24
C ASN A 7 17.61 -3.25 -8.22
N LYS A 8 18.56 -4.08 -8.65
CA LYS A 8 19.66 -4.61 -7.84
C LYS A 8 21.03 -4.16 -8.36
N GLY A 9 21.03 -3.20 -9.28
CA GLY A 9 22.24 -2.63 -9.84
C GLY A 9 22.78 -1.54 -8.93
N ARG A 10 24.10 -1.49 -8.78
CA ARG A 10 24.75 -0.33 -8.20
C ARG A 10 24.72 0.81 -9.21
N GLU A 11 23.97 1.86 -8.91
CA GLU A 11 23.78 3.00 -9.79
C GLU A 11 24.18 4.30 -9.09
N THR A 12 24.90 5.18 -9.79
CA THR A 12 25.21 6.52 -9.29
C THR A 12 24.07 7.48 -9.65
N ILE A 13 23.54 8.20 -8.66
CA ILE A 13 22.53 9.22 -8.83
C ILE A 13 23.24 10.58 -8.98
N ASN A 14 23.04 11.24 -10.11
CA ASN A 14 23.76 12.47 -10.44
C ASN A 14 23.06 13.74 -9.95
N ASP A 15 21.75 13.81 -10.14
CA ASP A 15 20.92 14.95 -9.78
C ASP A 15 19.54 14.42 -9.34
N GLN A 16 18.86 13.78 -10.29
CA GLN A 16 17.65 13.03 -10.01
C GLN A 16 17.59 11.73 -10.83
N LYS A 17 16.87 10.75 -10.31
CA LYS A 17 16.55 9.50 -11.00
C LYS A 17 15.14 9.05 -10.65
N GLU A 18 14.36 8.78 -11.67
CA GLU A 18 13.01 8.25 -11.54
C GLU A 18 12.98 6.75 -11.81
N PHE A 19 12.18 6.05 -11.01
CA PHE A 19 11.82 4.65 -11.18
C PHE A 19 10.31 4.56 -11.23
N LYS A 20 9.78 4.22 -12.40
CA LYS A 20 8.34 4.04 -12.61
C LYS A 20 7.97 2.57 -12.42
N PHE A 21 6.81 2.33 -11.82
CA PHE A 21 6.23 1.00 -11.73
C PHE A 21 4.71 1.08 -11.74
N GLU A 22 4.08 -0.03 -12.11
CA GLU A 22 2.63 -0.15 -12.13
C GLU A 22 2.16 -1.01 -10.96
N SER A 23 1.23 -0.52 -10.15
CA SER A 23 0.58 -1.31 -9.09
C SER A 23 -0.75 -0.72 -8.67
N PHE A 24 -1.71 -1.57 -8.34
CA PHE A 24 -3.00 -1.13 -7.82
C PHE A 24 -2.92 -0.39 -6.49
N SER A 25 -3.91 0.48 -6.26
CA SER A 25 -4.18 1.16 -4.99
C SER A 25 -4.13 0.20 -3.81
N SER A 26 -3.04 0.22 -3.06
CA SER A 26 -2.79 -0.73 -1.98
C SER A 26 -1.72 -0.24 -1.02
N LEU A 27 -1.54 -0.96 0.08
CA LEU A 27 -0.40 -0.76 0.95
C LEU A 27 0.85 -1.31 0.26
N HIS A 28 1.90 -0.49 0.17
CA HIS A 28 3.17 -0.86 -0.43
C HIS A 28 4.28 -0.93 0.60
N LEU A 29 5.20 -1.87 0.39
CA LEU A 29 6.52 -1.88 1.01
C LEU A 29 7.57 -1.52 -0.05
N ILE A 30 8.17 -0.35 0.06
CA ILE A 30 9.27 0.09 -0.80
C ILE A 30 10.58 0.04 -0.01
N ILE A 31 11.59 -0.65 -0.52
CA ILE A 31 12.87 -0.88 0.13
C ILE A 31 13.95 -0.21 -0.70
N ILE A 32 14.62 0.80 -0.14
CA ILE A 32 15.71 1.51 -0.82
C ILE A 32 16.97 1.37 0.03
N THR A 33 18.01 0.81 -0.56
CA THR A 33 19.35 0.75 0.02
C THR A 33 20.26 1.65 -0.78
N ALA A 34 20.91 2.60 -0.11
CA ALA A 34 21.81 3.54 -0.74
C ALA A 34 22.97 3.95 0.18
N ARG A 35 23.94 4.64 -0.41
CA ARG A 35 25.08 5.27 0.25
C ARG A 35 25.19 6.72 -0.15
N ALA A 36 25.64 7.53 0.79
CA ALA A 36 25.99 8.92 0.58
C ALA A 36 27.35 9.21 1.20
N LYS A 37 28.19 9.99 0.50
CA LYS A 37 29.56 10.29 0.94
C LYS A 37 29.61 11.53 1.81
N ASN A 38 30.46 11.51 2.83
CA ASN A 38 30.76 12.74 3.54
C ASN A 38 31.65 13.67 2.71
N ARG A 39 31.72 14.93 3.13
CA ARG A 39 32.59 15.97 2.53
C ARG A 39 34.00 15.48 2.20
N LYS A 40 34.67 14.80 3.14
CA LYS A 40 36.07 14.33 2.97
C LYS A 40 36.21 13.23 1.91
N GLN A 41 35.15 12.48 1.65
CA GLN A 41 35.10 11.39 0.67
C GLN A 41 34.72 11.86 -0.73
N ILE A 42 34.14 13.05 -0.87
CA ILE A 42 33.78 13.66 -2.17
C ILE A 42 35.04 14.28 -2.79
N SER A 43 35.65 15.25 -2.11
CA SER A 43 36.93 15.84 -2.49
C SER A 43 37.55 16.60 -1.33
N GLY A 44 38.86 16.89 -1.40
CA GLY A 44 39.55 17.70 -0.39
C GLY A 44 39.07 19.16 -0.33
N SER A 45 38.35 19.65 -1.35
CA SER A 45 37.83 21.01 -1.46
C SER A 45 36.31 21.12 -1.29
N ALA A 46 35.61 19.99 -1.15
CA ALA A 46 34.17 19.99 -0.91
C ALA A 46 33.87 20.75 0.38
N THR A 47 32.87 21.63 0.34
CA THR A 47 32.40 22.37 1.52
C THR A 47 31.22 21.69 2.21
N ASP A 48 30.60 20.73 1.53
CA ASP A 48 29.40 20.04 1.98
C ASP A 48 29.51 18.52 1.77
N ASP A 49 28.69 17.76 2.47
CA ASP A 49 28.44 16.35 2.20
C ASP A 49 27.44 16.16 1.06
N GLU A 50 27.17 14.90 0.77
CA GLU A 50 26.17 14.49 -0.21
C GLU A 50 24.94 13.98 0.52
N ASP A 51 23.76 14.43 0.11
CA ASP A 51 22.50 13.90 0.61
C ASP A 51 21.65 13.33 -0.52
N LEU A 52 20.90 12.26 -0.22
CA LEU A 52 19.91 11.69 -1.13
C LEU A 52 18.52 11.70 -0.48
N ILE A 53 17.57 12.36 -1.14
CA ILE A 53 16.17 12.47 -0.76
C ILE A 53 15.35 11.47 -1.58
N VAL A 54 14.38 10.84 -0.94
CA VAL A 54 13.40 9.96 -1.60
C VAL A 54 12.06 10.69 -1.70
N LYS A 55 11.45 10.66 -2.88
CA LYS A 55 10.04 11.00 -3.12
C LYS A 55 9.33 9.77 -3.67
N ILE A 56 8.08 9.59 -3.27
CA ILE A 56 7.21 8.52 -3.79
C ILE A 56 5.92 9.19 -4.21
N ASP A 57 5.64 9.19 -5.51
CA ASP A 57 4.61 10.02 -6.15
C ASP A 57 4.78 11.50 -5.75
N ASP A 58 3.73 12.13 -5.23
CA ASP A 58 3.74 13.51 -4.73
C ASP A 58 4.23 13.62 -3.28
N LYS A 59 4.55 12.49 -2.63
CA LYS A 59 4.88 12.45 -1.20
C LYS A 59 6.34 12.75 -0.94
N GLN A 60 6.56 13.50 0.14
CA GLN A 60 7.86 13.81 0.70
C GLN A 60 7.91 13.43 2.17
N PHE A 61 9.05 12.92 2.61
CA PHE A 61 9.21 12.38 3.95
C PHE A 61 10.16 13.29 4.74
N SER A 62 9.61 14.34 5.33
CA SER A 62 10.37 15.36 6.04
C SER A 62 10.60 15.03 7.52
N TYR A 63 11.55 15.72 8.15
CA TYR A 63 11.74 15.62 9.59
C TYR A 63 10.46 16.03 10.35
N LEU A 64 10.00 15.22 11.31
CA LEU A 64 8.68 15.40 11.95
C LEU A 64 8.47 16.79 12.58
N SER A 65 9.53 17.40 13.12
CA SER A 65 9.46 18.72 13.74
C SER A 65 9.69 19.88 12.76
N ASN A 66 10.08 19.62 11.51
CA ASN A 66 10.34 20.64 10.51
C ASN A 66 10.16 20.10 9.08
N PRO A 67 9.02 20.39 8.43
CA PRO A 67 8.72 19.93 7.08
C PRO A 67 9.71 20.36 6.00
N GLN A 68 10.47 21.45 6.23
CA GLN A 68 11.46 21.95 5.27
C GLN A 68 12.78 21.16 5.29
N ARG A 69 13.01 20.36 6.33
CA ARG A 69 14.25 19.56 6.49
C ARG A 69 14.08 18.17 5.88
N LEU A 70 14.21 18.10 4.55
CA LEU A 70 14.16 16.85 3.80
C LEU A 70 15.48 16.06 3.89
N VAL A 71 16.61 16.76 3.79
CA VAL A 71 17.96 16.16 3.84
C VAL A 71 18.30 15.56 5.21
N ASP A 72 17.74 16.12 6.28
CA ASP A 72 17.96 15.63 7.66
C ASP A 72 16.92 14.59 8.10
N SER A 73 15.97 14.25 7.25
CA SER A 73 14.91 13.30 7.58
C SER A 73 15.48 11.90 7.84
N PRO A 74 14.91 11.12 8.77
CA PRO A 74 15.23 9.70 8.88
C PRO A 74 15.08 8.90 7.57
N ALA A 75 14.25 9.38 6.65
CA ALA A 75 14.03 8.77 5.33
C ALA A 75 15.10 9.11 4.28
N SER A 76 15.97 10.10 4.53
CA SER A 76 17.05 10.49 3.60
C SER A 76 18.31 9.66 3.81
N PHE A 77 19.29 9.82 2.91
CA PHE A 77 20.64 9.28 3.06
C PHE A 77 21.62 10.43 3.18
N SER A 78 22.04 10.75 4.40
CA SER A 78 22.96 11.87 4.63
C SER A 78 24.40 11.44 4.74
N GLY A 79 25.27 11.99 3.90
CA GLY A 79 26.69 11.64 3.83
C GLY A 79 27.45 11.96 5.10
N GLY A 80 27.07 13.03 5.79
CA GLY A 80 27.60 13.48 7.06
C GLY A 80 27.36 12.49 8.20
N THR A 81 26.37 11.61 8.07
CA THR A 81 26.10 10.54 9.04
C THR A 81 26.46 9.14 8.53
N LEU A 82 26.34 8.90 7.22
CA LEU A 82 26.58 7.59 6.63
C LEU A 82 28.04 7.31 6.30
N HIS A 83 28.81 8.34 5.94
CA HIS A 83 30.23 8.20 5.60
C HIS A 83 30.49 7.10 4.54
N ASN A 84 29.67 7.07 3.49
CA ASN A 84 29.70 6.07 2.40
C ASN A 84 29.40 4.63 2.84
N LEU A 85 28.84 4.43 4.02
CA LEU A 85 28.35 3.13 4.46
C LEU A 85 26.86 2.97 4.14
N SER A 86 26.43 1.74 3.94
CA SER A 86 25.08 1.41 3.48
C SER A 86 24.03 1.71 4.55
N LYS A 87 22.90 2.27 4.14
CA LYS A 87 21.66 2.41 4.91
C LYS A 87 20.52 1.83 4.10
N THR A 88 19.53 1.24 4.76
CA THR A 88 18.29 0.79 4.11
C THR A 88 17.08 1.48 4.72
N VAL A 89 16.20 2.03 3.88
CA VAL A 89 14.94 2.64 4.28
C VAL A 89 13.79 1.79 3.73
N TYR A 90 12.88 1.41 4.63
CA TYR A 90 11.65 0.67 4.35
C TYR A 90 10.47 1.62 4.45
N PHE A 91 9.84 1.96 3.34
CA PHE A 91 8.63 2.76 3.30
C PHE A 91 7.40 1.85 3.30
N LEU A 92 6.55 2.03 4.30
CA LEU A 92 5.19 1.47 4.36
C LEU A 92 4.22 2.60 4.07
N THR A 93 3.65 2.62 2.87
CA THR A 93 2.82 3.74 2.38
C THR A 93 1.67 3.21 1.53
N PHE A 94 0.50 3.86 1.63
CA PHE A 94 -0.59 3.61 0.69
C PHE A 94 -0.38 4.41 -0.59
N LEU A 95 -0.32 3.72 -1.72
CA LEU A 95 -0.31 4.37 -3.03
C LEU A 95 -1.69 4.26 -3.65
N THR A 96 -2.06 5.26 -4.45
CA THR A 96 -3.38 5.35 -5.10
C THR A 96 -3.22 5.50 -6.60
N GLY A 97 -4.00 4.75 -7.37
CA GLY A 97 -3.88 4.70 -8.82
C GLY A 97 -3.15 3.45 -9.26
N GLN A 98 -2.38 3.59 -10.34
CA GLN A 98 -1.59 2.50 -10.92
C GLN A 98 -0.19 2.89 -11.26
N GLU A 99 -0.03 4.05 -11.89
CA GLU A 99 1.28 4.55 -12.26
C GLU A 99 1.90 5.23 -11.05
N HIS A 100 3.00 4.65 -10.57
CA HIS A 100 3.74 5.16 -9.43
C HIS A 100 5.15 5.51 -9.85
N THR A 101 5.70 6.53 -9.20
CA THR A 101 7.06 7.00 -9.43
C THR A 101 7.81 7.12 -8.11
N ILE A 102 8.97 6.47 -8.02
CA ILE A 102 9.96 6.73 -6.98
C ILE A 102 11.02 7.66 -7.57
N THR A 103 11.19 8.83 -6.99
CA THR A 103 12.22 9.79 -7.41
C THR A 103 13.30 9.90 -6.33
N LEU A 104 14.53 9.60 -6.71
CA LEU A 104 15.71 9.86 -5.90
C LEU A 104 16.31 11.20 -6.33
N VAL A 105 16.51 12.12 -5.39
CA VAL A 105 17.00 13.48 -5.67
C VAL A 105 18.19 13.77 -4.79
N THR A 106 19.32 14.17 -5.37
CA THR A 106 20.46 14.69 -4.62
C THR A 106 20.23 16.17 -4.30
N ASP A 107 20.60 16.61 -3.11
CA ASP A 107 20.46 18.03 -2.71
C ASP A 107 21.40 18.95 -3.51
N LYS A 108 22.54 18.41 -3.95
CA LYS A 108 23.50 19.05 -4.85
C LYS A 108 24.03 18.03 -5.87
N PRO A 109 24.43 18.48 -7.07
CA PRO A 109 25.05 17.61 -8.07
C PRO A 109 26.49 17.25 -7.67
N SER A 110 26.64 16.40 -6.64
CA SER A 110 27.89 15.78 -6.22
C SER A 110 28.28 14.59 -7.09
N LYS A 111 27.31 14.01 -7.83
CA LYS A 111 27.48 12.84 -8.72
C LYS A 111 28.10 11.62 -8.02
N THR A 112 27.86 11.42 -6.72
CA THR A 112 28.49 10.32 -5.99
C THR A 112 27.52 9.43 -5.20
N ALA A 113 26.25 9.81 -5.08
CA ALA A 113 25.27 9.10 -4.29
C ALA A 113 25.00 7.78 -4.99
N THR A 114 25.07 6.69 -4.24
CA THR A 114 24.99 5.36 -4.82
C THR A 114 23.69 4.71 -4.38
N LEU A 115 22.80 4.42 -5.33
CA LEU A 115 21.74 3.44 -5.14
C LEU A 115 22.34 2.04 -5.24
N GLU A 116 22.09 1.19 -4.25
CA GLU A 116 22.51 -0.22 -4.26
C GLU A 116 21.35 -1.17 -4.55
N LYS A 117 20.15 -0.81 -4.07
CA LYS A 117 18.97 -1.65 -4.18
C LYS A 117 17.71 -0.80 -4.12
N LEU A 118 16.74 -1.11 -4.98
CA LEU A 118 15.39 -0.61 -4.93
C LEU A 118 14.43 -1.77 -5.19
N GLU A 119 13.53 -2.04 -4.27
CA GLU A 119 12.46 -3.03 -4.46
C GLU A 119 11.12 -2.42 -4.02
N ALA A 120 10.04 -2.75 -4.72
CA ALA A 120 8.68 -2.41 -4.30
C ALA A 120 7.82 -3.66 -4.26
N TYR A 121 6.97 -3.76 -3.23
CA TYR A 121 6.05 -4.86 -3.02
C TYR A 121 4.64 -4.36 -2.73
N ALA A 122 3.63 -4.99 -3.32
CA ALA A 122 2.24 -4.81 -2.91
C ALA A 122 1.96 -5.74 -1.71
N LEU A 123 1.27 -5.19 -0.72
CA LEU A 123 0.87 -5.87 0.50
C LEU A 123 -0.65 -5.95 0.57
N SER A 124 -1.15 -7.12 0.99
CA SER A 124 -2.47 -7.20 1.60
C SER A 124 -2.46 -6.41 2.91
N PHE A 125 -3.52 -5.66 3.18
CA PHE A 125 -3.61 -4.93 4.45
C PHE A 125 -3.94 -5.92 5.58
N ASP A 126 -2.89 -6.38 6.26
CA ASP A 126 -2.97 -7.14 7.50
C ASP A 126 -2.52 -6.26 8.68
N GLU A 127 -3.15 -6.42 9.86
CA GLU A 127 -2.72 -5.68 11.06
C GLU A 127 -1.29 -6.08 11.51
N VAL A 128 -0.77 -7.20 11.02
CA VAL A 128 0.53 -7.74 11.42
C VAL A 128 1.38 -7.98 10.19
N LEU A 129 2.50 -7.27 10.10
CA LEU A 129 3.51 -7.46 9.07
C LEU A 129 4.76 -8.11 9.68
N ASN A 130 5.16 -9.25 9.13
CA ASN A 130 6.40 -9.93 9.52
C ASN A 130 7.40 -9.83 8.36
N LEU A 131 8.56 -9.24 8.61
CA LEU A 131 9.63 -9.08 7.62
C LEU A 131 10.86 -9.87 8.05
N GLU A 132 11.26 -10.85 7.25
CA GLU A 132 12.54 -11.56 7.35
C GLU A 132 13.60 -10.72 6.61
N ILE A 133 14.41 -9.97 7.36
CA ILE A 133 15.29 -8.94 6.81
C ILE A 133 16.71 -9.46 6.59
N LYS A 134 17.27 -10.15 7.58
CA LYS A 134 18.64 -10.69 7.59
C LYS A 134 19.68 -9.70 7.07
N ASN A 135 19.56 -8.44 7.49
CA ASN A 135 20.47 -7.37 7.12
C ASN A 135 21.51 -7.23 8.23
N GLN A 136 22.79 -7.17 7.87
CA GLN A 136 23.89 -6.90 8.80
C GLN A 136 24.44 -5.50 8.51
N ALA A 137 24.65 -4.69 9.55
CA ALA A 137 25.30 -3.41 9.42
C ALA A 137 26.75 -3.59 8.96
N GLU A 138 27.21 -2.74 8.03
CA GLU A 138 28.63 -2.65 7.73
C GLU A 138 29.38 -2.03 8.89
N ASP A 139 30.65 -2.42 9.03
CA ASP A 139 31.49 -1.98 10.14
C ASP A 139 31.67 -0.45 10.12
N GLY A 140 31.17 0.22 11.15
CA GLY A 140 31.22 1.67 11.27
C GLY A 140 30.80 2.14 12.65
N ASP A 141 30.91 3.45 12.88
CA ASP A 141 30.68 4.07 14.19
C ASP A 141 29.34 4.83 14.19
N ARG A 142 28.48 4.52 15.15
CA ARG A 142 27.27 5.29 15.58
C ARG A 142 26.43 5.96 14.50
N ARG A 143 26.04 5.20 13.48
CA ARG A 143 25.37 5.75 12.30
C ARG A 143 23.96 5.20 12.10
N PRO A 144 23.10 5.92 11.36
CA PRO A 144 21.85 5.35 10.86
C PRO A 144 22.15 4.11 10.02
N TRP A 145 21.39 3.05 10.24
CA TRP A 145 21.57 1.79 9.53
C TRP A 145 20.28 1.34 8.85
N LEU A 146 19.19 1.23 9.60
CA LEU A 146 17.86 0.91 9.05
C LEU A 146 16.84 1.94 9.50
N THR A 147 15.97 2.38 8.60
CA THR A 147 14.81 3.22 8.92
C THR A 147 13.55 2.56 8.39
N PHE A 148 12.48 2.54 9.19
CA PHE A 148 11.12 2.24 8.73
C PHE A 148 10.31 3.53 8.76
N VAL A 149 9.71 3.86 7.62
CA VAL A 149 8.83 5.01 7.42
C VAL A 149 7.41 4.49 7.36
N PHE A 150 6.55 4.97 8.25
CA PHE A 150 5.12 4.66 8.26
C PHE A 150 4.38 5.90 7.78
N ASP A 151 3.86 5.87 6.56
CA ASP A 151 3.19 7.02 5.94
C ASP A 151 1.67 6.80 5.90
N GLY A 152 0.95 7.63 6.65
CA GLY A 152 -0.49 7.48 6.82
C GLY A 152 -0.87 6.21 7.58
N LEU A 153 0.00 5.72 8.47
CA LEU A 153 -0.19 4.48 9.21
C LEU A 153 0.00 4.70 10.72
N ALA A 154 -0.88 4.12 11.53
CA ALA A 154 -0.63 3.99 12.96
C ALA A 154 0.25 2.76 13.24
N LEU A 155 1.11 2.84 14.25
CA LEU A 155 1.90 1.72 14.75
C LEU A 155 1.49 1.43 16.20
N LYS A 156 1.00 0.22 16.47
CA LYS A 156 0.66 -0.21 17.84
C LYS A 156 1.92 -0.66 18.57
N SER A 157 2.70 -1.54 17.94
CA SER A 157 3.95 -2.06 18.48
C SER A 157 4.88 -2.57 17.38
N PHE A 158 6.16 -2.72 17.72
CA PHE A 158 7.13 -3.39 16.87
C PHE A 158 7.97 -4.37 17.70
N SER A 159 8.51 -5.41 17.06
CA SER A 159 9.34 -6.41 17.72
C SER A 159 10.51 -6.83 16.83
N PRO A 160 11.67 -6.14 16.92
CA PRO A 160 12.85 -6.53 16.19
C PRO A 160 13.48 -7.76 16.83
N THR A 161 14.05 -8.62 16.01
CA THR A 161 14.93 -9.71 16.43
C THR A 161 16.34 -9.38 15.96
N LEU A 162 17.23 -9.09 16.90
CA LEU A 162 18.57 -8.59 16.63
C LEU A 162 19.62 -9.61 17.11
N THR A 163 20.66 -9.77 16.31
CA THR A 163 21.88 -10.49 16.67
C THR A 163 23.01 -9.48 16.88
N TYR A 164 23.66 -9.52 18.04
CA TYR A 164 24.76 -8.63 18.39
C TYR A 164 25.74 -9.35 19.34
N ARG A 165 26.99 -8.90 19.41
CA ARG A 165 28.02 -9.55 20.23
C ARG A 165 29.00 -8.56 20.84
N ARG A 166 29.63 -8.99 21.93
CA ARG A 166 30.85 -8.36 22.42
C ARG A 166 31.99 -8.64 21.44
N ARG A 167 32.77 -7.62 21.10
CA ARG A 167 34.06 -7.82 20.40
C ARG A 167 35.21 -7.23 21.21
N ARG A 168 36.43 -7.53 20.76
CA ARG A 168 37.64 -6.97 21.34
C ARG A 168 37.69 -5.49 20.96
N PHE A 169 37.82 -4.61 21.95
CA PHE A 169 37.86 -3.14 21.85
C PHE A 169 36.53 -2.44 21.62
N ASP A 170 35.71 -2.92 20.67
CA ASP A 170 34.44 -2.26 20.33
C ASP A 170 33.35 -3.29 19.99
N SER A 171 32.14 -3.09 20.48
CA SER A 171 31.09 -4.12 20.45
C SER A 171 29.97 -3.76 19.47
N ASP A 172 29.18 -4.76 19.08
CA ASP A 172 27.98 -4.48 18.27
C ASP A 172 26.91 -3.88 19.18
N ASP A 173 26.58 -2.62 18.95
CA ASP A 173 25.57 -1.88 19.73
C ASP A 173 24.45 -1.38 18.80
N VAL A 174 23.21 -1.38 19.30
CA VAL A 174 22.03 -0.91 18.57
C VAL A 174 21.24 0.09 19.40
N LYS A 175 21.04 1.27 18.83
CA LYS A 175 20.18 2.33 19.35
C LYS A 175 18.88 2.33 18.56
N ILE A 176 17.77 2.35 19.29
CA ILE A 176 16.42 2.42 18.70
C ILE A 176 15.84 3.80 18.99
N ILE A 177 15.36 4.45 17.93
CA ILE A 177 14.68 5.74 17.98
C ILE A 177 13.31 5.56 17.33
N PHE A 178 12.27 6.08 17.96
CA PHE A 178 10.94 6.14 17.36
C PHE A 178 10.42 7.57 17.50
N ASP A 179 10.14 8.23 16.38
CA ASP A 179 9.71 9.64 16.32
C ASP A 179 10.61 10.56 17.17
N GLY A 180 11.93 10.40 17.06
CA GLY A 180 12.93 11.13 17.84
C GLY A 180 13.09 10.69 19.30
N LYS A 181 12.19 9.84 19.84
CA LYS A 181 12.30 9.29 21.19
C LYS A 181 13.22 8.07 21.22
N ILE A 182 14.28 8.14 22.01
CA ILE A 182 15.25 7.06 22.17
C ILE A 182 14.74 6.02 23.19
N TYR A 183 14.77 4.74 22.82
CA TYR A 183 14.52 3.62 23.74
C TYR A 183 15.83 3.21 24.39
N THR A 184 16.05 3.66 25.62
CA THR A 184 17.29 3.48 26.38
C THR A 184 17.35 2.10 27.04
N ASN A 185 18.54 1.64 27.43
CA ASN A 185 18.71 0.42 28.23
C ASN A 185 18.17 0.62 29.67
N VAL A 186 17.61 -0.44 30.24
CA VAL A 186 17.11 -0.50 31.63
C VAL A 186 18.19 -0.11 32.66
N LEU A 187 19.45 -0.46 32.42
CA LEU A 187 20.57 -0.20 33.34
C LEU A 187 20.99 1.28 33.41
N LYS A 188 20.59 2.11 32.43
CA LYS A 188 20.80 3.58 32.36
C LYS A 188 22.21 4.08 32.72
N THR A 189 23.26 3.28 32.58
CA THR A 189 24.64 3.73 32.81
C THR A 189 25.02 4.80 31.78
N LEU A 190 25.68 5.89 32.18
CA LEU A 190 26.05 7.04 31.31
C LEU A 190 26.68 6.63 29.97
N LYS A 191 27.53 5.60 29.98
CA LYS A 191 28.26 5.12 28.79
C LYS A 191 27.37 4.41 27.76
N TYR A 192 26.30 3.75 28.21
CA TYR A 192 25.42 2.91 27.37
C TYR A 192 23.97 3.40 27.34
N PHE A 193 23.72 4.60 27.87
CA PHE A 193 22.37 5.11 28.09
C PHE A 193 21.56 5.14 26.79
N PHE A 194 22.18 5.53 25.67
CA PHE A 194 21.52 5.64 24.38
C PHE A 194 21.45 4.34 23.57
N TRP A 195 22.11 3.26 24.02
CA TRP A 195 22.15 1.98 23.33
C TRP A 195 21.14 1.03 23.97
N ARG A 196 20.11 0.60 23.24
CA ARG A 196 19.13 -0.36 23.76
C ARG A 196 19.78 -1.72 23.94
N PHE A 197 20.50 -2.15 22.92
CA PHE A 197 21.25 -3.39 22.86
C PHE A 197 22.73 -3.03 22.84
N ALA A 198 23.46 -3.40 23.88
CA ALA A 198 24.88 -3.08 23.99
C ALA A 198 25.69 -4.37 24.11
N GLY A 199 26.43 -4.70 23.06
CA GLY A 199 27.26 -5.91 23.00
C GLY A 199 28.32 -5.94 24.09
N PHE A 200 28.79 -4.78 24.56
CA PHE A 200 29.77 -4.72 25.66
C PHE A 200 29.27 -5.37 26.97
N LEU A 201 27.95 -5.34 27.20
CA LEU A 201 27.31 -5.94 28.37
C LEU A 201 27.16 -7.47 28.26
N LEU A 202 27.43 -8.03 27.08
CA LEU A 202 27.38 -9.47 26.87
C LEU A 202 28.65 -10.17 27.37
N PRO A 203 28.55 -11.47 27.67
CA PRO A 203 29.72 -12.35 27.71
C PRO A 203 30.40 -12.42 26.32
N THR A 204 31.48 -13.19 26.18
CA THR A 204 32.29 -13.29 24.94
C THR A 204 31.60 -13.95 23.73
N TRP A 205 30.30 -14.21 23.78
CA TRP A 205 29.47 -14.83 22.72
C TRP A 205 28.45 -13.86 22.12
N SER A 206 27.91 -14.22 20.95
CA SER A 206 26.78 -13.52 20.34
C SER A 206 25.47 -13.85 21.03
N ARG A 207 24.57 -12.86 21.05
CA ARG A 207 23.19 -13.01 21.51
C ARG A 207 22.24 -12.63 20.40
N THR A 208 21.21 -13.45 20.20
CA THR A 208 20.05 -13.12 19.37
C THR A 208 18.87 -12.96 20.28
N GLU A 209 18.16 -11.83 20.22
CA GLU A 209 16.98 -11.61 21.05
C GLU A 209 15.89 -10.84 20.34
N THR A 210 14.65 -11.13 20.76
CA THR A 210 13.45 -10.42 20.33
C THR A 210 12.93 -9.62 21.52
N GLU A 211 12.68 -8.34 21.29
CA GLU A 211 12.02 -7.49 22.29
C GLU A 211 10.80 -6.80 21.67
N THR A 212 9.73 -6.61 22.43
CA THR A 212 8.52 -5.91 21.94
C THR A 212 8.43 -4.51 22.55
N PHE A 213 8.29 -3.51 21.69
CA PHE A 213 8.11 -2.12 22.06
C PHE A 213 6.68 -1.68 21.73
N ILE A 214 5.96 -1.16 22.74
CA ILE A 214 4.60 -0.65 22.59
C ILE A 214 4.69 0.87 22.41
N VAL A 215 4.19 1.37 21.28
CA VAL A 215 4.27 2.81 20.92
C VAL A 215 2.90 3.48 20.81
N LYS A 216 1.89 2.76 20.31
CA LYS A 216 0.49 3.22 20.18
C LYS A 216 0.38 4.62 19.56
N THR A 217 0.84 4.79 18.34
CA THR A 217 0.71 6.08 17.64
C THR A 217 -0.67 6.29 17.03
N PRO A 218 -1.11 7.56 16.86
CA PRO A 218 -2.20 7.88 15.95
C PRO A 218 -1.77 7.58 14.50
N VAL A 219 -2.68 7.80 13.56
CA VAL A 219 -2.33 7.72 12.15
C VAL A 219 -1.56 8.96 11.73
N GLY A 220 -0.44 8.78 11.02
CA GLY A 220 0.36 9.88 10.53
C GLY A 220 1.64 9.39 9.88
N LEU A 221 2.62 10.29 9.81
CA LEU A 221 3.99 9.99 9.42
C LEU A 221 4.80 9.63 10.67
N HIS A 222 5.39 8.45 10.70
CA HIS A 222 6.24 8.00 11.80
C HIS A 222 7.56 7.40 11.30
N TYR A 223 8.59 7.49 12.13
CA TYR A 223 9.92 6.94 11.87
C TYR A 223 10.35 6.00 12.97
N LEU A 224 10.74 4.78 12.61
CA LEU A 224 11.47 3.86 13.45
C LEU A 224 12.89 3.72 12.91
N GLU A 225 13.89 4.14 13.68
CA GLU A 225 15.29 4.15 13.28
C GLU A 225 16.10 3.18 14.13
N PHE A 226 16.97 2.43 13.47
CA PHE A 226 18.02 1.63 14.06
C PHE A 226 19.36 2.26 13.71
N PHE A 227 20.06 2.69 14.74
CA PHE A 227 21.44 3.14 14.64
C PHE A 227 22.34 1.99 15.08
N ALA A 228 23.41 1.77 14.33
CA ALA A 228 24.36 0.71 14.59
C ALA A 228 25.72 1.29 15.00
N ASP A 229 26.35 0.62 15.96
CA ASP A 229 27.80 0.63 16.16
C ASP A 229 28.35 -0.75 15.78
N ARG A 230 29.44 -0.79 15.02
CA ARG A 230 30.04 -1.99 14.44
C ARG A 230 29.07 -2.76 13.53
N GLN A 231 28.83 -4.06 13.74
CA GLN A 231 28.14 -4.93 12.76
C GLN A 231 27.00 -5.80 13.36
N PRO A 232 26.02 -5.22 14.06
CA PRO A 232 24.81 -5.94 14.46
C PRO A 232 24.00 -6.41 13.23
N THR A 233 23.14 -7.41 13.43
CA THR A 233 22.26 -7.97 12.39
C THR A 233 20.81 -7.88 12.83
N LEU A 234 19.92 -7.38 11.96
CA LEU A 234 18.48 -7.41 12.13
C LEU A 234 17.98 -8.62 11.35
N GLU A 235 17.69 -9.69 12.09
CA GLU A 235 17.25 -10.95 11.52
C GLU A 235 15.84 -10.80 10.93
N LYS A 236 14.93 -10.24 11.74
CA LYS A 236 13.54 -10.01 11.37
C LYS A 236 12.92 -8.91 12.21
N ILE A 237 11.79 -8.39 11.75
CA ILE A 237 10.96 -7.47 12.52
C ILE A 237 9.49 -7.82 12.35
N ARG A 238 8.77 -7.83 13.46
CA ARG A 238 7.31 -7.91 13.48
C ARG A 238 6.73 -6.53 13.78
N LEU A 239 5.86 -6.04 12.91
CA LEU A 239 5.19 -4.75 13.03
C LEU A 239 3.70 -5.02 13.26
N VAL A 240 3.13 -4.44 14.31
CA VAL A 240 1.69 -4.46 14.56
C VAL A 240 1.14 -3.09 14.21
N LEU A 241 0.52 -3.00 13.05
CA LEU A 241 -0.07 -1.79 12.53
C LEU A 241 -1.43 -1.52 13.20
N GLY A 242 -1.76 -0.24 13.32
CA GLY A 242 -3.11 0.22 13.63
C GLY A 242 -3.94 0.40 12.36
N LYS A 243 -5.16 0.91 12.52
CA LYS A 243 -5.96 1.35 11.37
C LYS A 243 -5.18 2.48 10.68
N GLY A 244 -4.90 2.38 9.39
CA GLY A 244 -4.25 3.44 8.60
C GLY A 244 -5.26 4.42 7.97
N ILE A 245 -4.76 5.50 7.37
CA ILE A 245 -5.51 6.32 6.41
C ILE A 245 -5.56 5.49 5.14
N LYS A 246 -6.60 4.65 5.05
CA LYS A 246 -7.03 4.06 3.79
C LYS A 246 -7.52 5.22 2.90
N PRO A 247 -7.36 5.16 1.56
CA PRO A 247 -7.99 6.12 0.66
C PRO A 247 -9.44 6.35 1.09
N LYS A 248 -9.76 7.61 1.38
CA LYS A 248 -10.98 7.95 2.12
C LYS A 248 -12.17 7.79 1.18
N ILE A 249 -13.09 6.89 1.52
CA ILE A 249 -14.44 6.96 0.94
C ILE A 249 -15.03 8.31 1.38
N THR A 250 -15.44 9.09 0.40
CA THR A 250 -15.95 10.43 0.63
C THR A 250 -17.24 10.33 1.45
N PRO A 251 -17.29 10.95 2.64
CA PRO A 251 -18.47 10.86 3.49
C PRO A 251 -19.61 11.66 2.86
N TYR A 252 -20.78 11.06 2.75
CA TYR A 252 -21.99 11.75 2.28
C TYR A 252 -22.68 12.45 3.45
N LYS A 253 -23.26 13.62 3.17
CA LYS A 253 -24.13 14.34 4.09
C LYS A 253 -25.35 13.48 4.40
N ASN A 254 -25.54 13.18 5.68
CA ASN A 254 -26.63 12.37 6.17
C ASN A 254 -27.93 13.20 6.26
N PRO A 255 -29.00 12.85 5.53
CA PRO A 255 -30.30 13.45 5.78
C PRO A 255 -30.88 12.94 7.11
N PRO A 256 -31.88 13.63 7.69
CA PRO A 256 -32.48 13.22 8.96
C PRO A 256 -32.92 11.75 8.97
N GLY A 257 -32.44 10.99 9.96
CA GLY A 257 -32.81 9.59 10.16
C GLY A 257 -32.14 8.58 9.21
N ARG A 258 -31.17 8.99 8.39
CA ARG A 258 -30.42 8.09 7.51
C ARG A 258 -28.91 8.24 7.72
N ASP A 259 -28.21 7.12 7.69
CA ASP A 259 -26.75 7.08 7.66
C ASP A 259 -26.26 6.59 6.29
N TYR A 260 -25.91 7.53 5.41
CA TYR A 260 -25.33 7.29 4.09
C TYR A 260 -23.84 6.88 4.16
N ASN A 261 -23.29 6.65 5.34
CA ASN A 261 -21.92 6.17 5.50
C ASN A 261 -21.86 4.79 6.17
N GLN A 262 -23.03 4.18 6.46
CA GLN A 262 -23.15 2.89 7.16
C GLN A 262 -22.47 1.72 6.42
N LEU A 263 -22.24 1.85 5.11
CA LEU A 263 -21.66 0.80 4.26
C LEU A 263 -20.20 1.05 3.87
N ASP A 264 -19.61 2.20 4.23
CA ASP A 264 -18.29 2.62 3.74
C ASP A 264 -17.21 1.58 4.02
N GLN A 265 -17.16 1.05 5.24
CA GLN A 265 -16.20 0.01 5.59
C GLN A 265 -16.35 -1.25 4.71
N PHE A 266 -17.59 -1.69 4.46
CA PHE A 266 -17.83 -2.90 3.67
C PHE A 266 -17.57 -2.68 2.18
N ILE A 267 -17.89 -1.49 1.65
CA ILE A 267 -17.54 -1.11 0.28
C ILE A 267 -16.02 -1.18 0.11
N TRP A 268 -15.27 -0.56 1.03
CA TRP A 268 -13.82 -0.57 1.00
C TRP A 268 -13.25 -2.00 1.02
N GLU A 269 -13.65 -2.81 1.99
CA GLU A 269 -13.17 -4.19 2.16
C GLU A 269 -13.49 -5.06 0.94
N THR A 270 -14.69 -4.90 0.38
CA THR A 270 -15.14 -5.66 -0.78
C THR A 270 -14.38 -5.29 -2.04
N VAL A 271 -14.22 -3.99 -2.31
CA VAL A 271 -13.49 -3.52 -3.50
C VAL A 271 -12.02 -3.93 -3.41
N GLY A 272 -11.38 -3.73 -2.27
CA GLY A 272 -9.99 -4.16 -2.06
C GLY A 272 -9.80 -5.68 -2.20
N PHE A 273 -10.76 -6.48 -1.76
CA PHE A 273 -10.72 -7.94 -1.97
C PHE A 273 -10.73 -8.30 -3.46
N TRP A 274 -11.67 -7.73 -4.23
CA TRP A 274 -11.82 -8.05 -5.65
C TRP A 274 -10.71 -7.45 -6.51
N ASP A 275 -10.25 -6.23 -6.24
CA ASP A 275 -9.08 -5.65 -6.90
C ASP A 275 -7.88 -6.59 -6.75
N ASN A 276 -7.59 -7.07 -5.54
CA ASN A 276 -6.50 -8.01 -5.30
C ASN A 276 -6.72 -9.37 -6.01
N PHE A 277 -7.96 -9.86 -6.07
CA PHE A 277 -8.26 -11.11 -6.80
C PHE A 277 -7.99 -10.97 -8.31
N PHE A 278 -8.42 -9.87 -8.92
CA PHE A 278 -8.26 -9.66 -10.36
C PHE A 278 -6.85 -9.21 -10.75
N ALA A 279 -6.15 -8.53 -9.85
CA ALA A 279 -4.74 -8.14 -10.03
C ALA A 279 -3.82 -9.35 -10.25
N GLN A 280 -4.12 -10.48 -9.61
CA GLN A 280 -3.30 -11.70 -9.65
C GLN A 280 -3.47 -12.54 -10.94
N GLN A 281 -4.26 -12.08 -11.89
CA GLN A 281 -4.58 -12.83 -13.11
C GLN A 281 -3.64 -12.44 -14.26
N GLU A 282 -3.53 -13.30 -15.29
CA GLU A 282 -2.66 -13.07 -16.46
C GLU A 282 -2.97 -11.74 -17.18
N ASN A 283 -4.25 -11.34 -17.19
CA ASN A 283 -4.72 -10.08 -17.78
C ASN A 283 -5.57 -9.30 -16.78
N PRO A 284 -4.96 -8.55 -15.85
CA PRO A 284 -5.70 -7.79 -14.83
C PRO A 284 -6.37 -6.54 -15.43
N PRO A 285 -7.36 -5.93 -14.74
CA PRO A 285 -7.97 -4.70 -15.18
C PRO A 285 -6.94 -3.58 -15.26
N PRO A 286 -6.98 -2.74 -16.31
CA PRO A 286 -6.00 -1.68 -16.51
C PRO A 286 -6.26 -0.48 -15.64
N ILE A 287 -7.31 -0.43 -14.80
CA ILE A 287 -7.54 0.56 -13.72
C ILE A 287 -8.27 -0.17 -12.57
N PRO A 288 -7.85 -0.08 -11.28
CA PRO A 288 -8.59 -0.67 -10.16
C PRO A 288 -9.95 -0.02 -10.01
N LEU A 289 -10.87 -0.74 -9.36
CA LEU A 289 -12.18 -0.18 -9.06
C LEU A 289 -12.07 0.82 -7.90
N ASP A 290 -12.59 2.04 -8.07
CA ASP A 290 -12.63 3.01 -6.97
C ASP A 290 -13.81 2.68 -6.02
N PRO A 291 -13.58 2.53 -4.70
CA PRO A 291 -14.65 2.37 -3.72
C PRO A 291 -15.70 3.50 -3.72
N ASN A 292 -15.32 4.73 -4.07
CA ASN A 292 -16.26 5.84 -4.21
C ASN A 292 -17.20 5.66 -5.42
N LEU A 293 -16.72 5.04 -6.51
CA LEU A 293 -17.58 4.70 -7.64
C LEU A 293 -18.61 3.64 -7.22
N VAL A 294 -18.18 2.62 -6.45
CA VAL A 294 -19.11 1.63 -5.90
C VAL A 294 -20.11 2.28 -4.95
N LYS A 295 -19.69 3.20 -4.07
CA LYS A 295 -20.61 3.95 -3.21
C LYS A 295 -21.64 4.73 -4.01
N ALA A 296 -21.23 5.39 -5.10
CA ALA A 296 -22.13 6.10 -6.00
C ALA A 296 -23.15 5.16 -6.69
N ILE A 297 -22.71 3.98 -7.11
CA ILE A 297 -23.60 2.93 -7.66
C ILE A 297 -24.61 2.47 -6.62
N VAL A 298 -24.16 2.14 -5.41
CA VAL A 298 -25.06 1.69 -4.32
C VAL A 298 -26.05 2.80 -3.92
N TYR A 299 -25.61 4.06 -3.96
CA TYR A 299 -26.49 5.22 -3.78
C TYR A 299 -27.54 5.32 -4.89
N ARG A 300 -27.16 5.09 -6.15
CA ARG A 300 -28.10 5.07 -7.28
C ARG A 300 -29.13 3.95 -7.16
N GLU A 301 -28.67 2.76 -6.78
CA GLU A 301 -29.48 1.54 -6.77
C GLU A 301 -30.48 1.51 -5.62
N SER A 302 -30.07 1.94 -4.43
CA SER A 302 -30.89 1.77 -3.23
C SER A 302 -30.84 2.92 -2.24
N ARG A 303 -30.22 4.05 -2.62
CA ARG A 303 -29.85 5.14 -1.69
C ARG A 303 -29.16 4.56 -0.45
N LEU A 304 -28.24 3.62 -0.66
CA LEU A 304 -27.51 2.90 0.40
C LEU A 304 -28.42 2.06 1.33
N GLY A 305 -29.46 1.47 0.76
CA GLY A 305 -30.42 0.60 1.44
C GLY A 305 -31.62 1.31 2.08
N TYR A 306 -31.88 2.57 1.72
CA TYR A 306 -32.99 3.38 2.24
C TYR A 306 -34.13 3.63 1.25
N TYR A 307 -34.00 3.24 -0.02
CA TYR A 307 -35.01 3.46 -1.06
C TYR A 307 -35.06 2.28 -2.06
N PRO A 308 -36.25 1.87 -2.56
CA PRO A 308 -37.59 2.39 -2.23
C PRO A 308 -38.06 2.11 -0.79
N ASP A 309 -37.54 1.06 -0.16
CA ASP A 309 -37.88 0.66 1.21
C ASP A 309 -36.70 0.85 2.17
N SER A 310 -36.99 1.15 3.44
CA SER A 310 -35.98 1.52 4.45
C SER A 310 -35.05 0.38 4.92
N GLN A 311 -35.23 -0.83 4.40
CA GLN A 311 -34.49 -2.03 4.82
C GLN A 311 -34.09 -2.94 3.64
N ILE A 312 -33.73 -2.34 2.51
CA ILE A 312 -33.26 -3.14 1.37
C ILE A 312 -31.92 -3.81 1.72
N VAL A 313 -31.94 -5.13 1.59
CA VAL A 313 -30.77 -6.00 1.74
C VAL A 313 -29.94 -5.98 0.46
N ASP A 314 -30.60 -6.07 -0.70
CA ASP A 314 -29.94 -6.10 -2.00
C ASP A 314 -29.59 -4.69 -2.49
N VAL A 315 -28.66 -4.04 -1.81
CA VAL A 315 -28.29 -2.63 -2.03
C VAL A 315 -27.68 -2.32 -3.41
N MET A 316 -27.20 -3.34 -4.12
CA MET A 316 -26.71 -3.25 -5.51
C MET A 316 -27.65 -3.87 -6.54
N GLN A 317 -28.83 -4.36 -6.12
CA GLN A 317 -29.87 -4.92 -7.00
C GLN A 317 -29.40 -6.13 -7.85
N VAL A 318 -28.41 -6.90 -7.39
CA VAL A 318 -27.86 -8.06 -8.13
C VAL A 318 -28.58 -9.38 -7.85
N TRP A 319 -29.53 -9.38 -6.91
CA TRP A 319 -30.32 -10.53 -6.49
C TRP A 319 -31.80 -10.44 -6.86
N ASP A 320 -32.20 -9.34 -7.51
CA ASP A 320 -33.50 -9.19 -8.15
C ASP A 320 -33.77 -10.37 -9.11
N PRO A 321 -34.90 -11.09 -8.99
CA PRO A 321 -35.27 -12.18 -9.90
C PRO A 321 -35.28 -11.81 -11.39
N GLN A 322 -35.48 -10.54 -11.74
CA GLN A 322 -35.46 -10.04 -13.11
C GLN A 322 -34.06 -9.62 -13.57
N ASN A 323 -33.10 -9.48 -12.66
CA ASN A 323 -31.73 -9.13 -13.00
C ASN A 323 -30.94 -10.37 -13.45
N PRO A 324 -30.39 -10.40 -14.68
CA PRO A 324 -29.58 -11.52 -15.17
C PRO A 324 -28.30 -11.74 -14.34
N ALA A 325 -27.89 -10.77 -13.52
CA ALA A 325 -26.80 -10.91 -12.55
C ALA A 325 -26.99 -12.13 -11.65
N LYS A 326 -28.21 -12.40 -11.18
CA LYS A 326 -28.48 -13.50 -10.25
C LYS A 326 -28.18 -14.85 -10.87
N ASP A 327 -28.69 -15.09 -12.08
CA ASP A 327 -28.47 -16.36 -12.78
C ASP A 327 -27.00 -16.52 -13.19
N ALA A 328 -26.33 -15.42 -13.56
CA ALA A 328 -24.90 -15.43 -13.80
C ALA A 328 -24.10 -15.69 -12.52
N LEU A 329 -24.46 -15.11 -11.39
CA LEU A 329 -23.80 -15.35 -10.11
C LEU A 329 -24.01 -16.79 -9.65
N LEU A 330 -25.17 -17.41 -9.92
CA LEU A 330 -25.47 -18.81 -9.60
C LEU A 330 -24.87 -19.82 -10.60
N GLY A 331 -24.14 -19.37 -11.63
CA GLY A 331 -23.55 -20.24 -12.63
C GLY A 331 -24.52 -20.90 -13.60
N LYS A 332 -25.72 -20.32 -13.77
CA LYS A 332 -26.71 -20.81 -14.73
C LYS A 332 -26.49 -20.29 -16.15
N THR A 333 -25.73 -19.21 -16.32
CA THR A 333 -25.32 -18.71 -17.63
C THR A 333 -23.87 -19.06 -17.91
N VAL A 334 -23.50 -19.19 -19.18
CA VAL A 334 -22.08 -19.34 -19.56
C VAL A 334 -21.33 -18.11 -19.03
N ALA A 335 -20.34 -18.33 -18.17
CA ALA A 335 -19.55 -17.25 -17.61
C ALA A 335 -18.71 -16.61 -18.73
N ASN A 336 -18.85 -15.30 -18.93
CA ASN A 336 -17.95 -14.50 -19.78
C ASN A 336 -16.59 -14.20 -19.09
N GLU A 337 -16.26 -14.89 -18.00
CA GLU A 337 -15.02 -14.73 -17.25
C GLU A 337 -14.10 -15.93 -17.50
N PHE A 338 -12.86 -15.67 -17.91
CA PHE A 338 -11.85 -16.71 -18.19
C PHE A 338 -10.47 -16.21 -17.76
N ILE A 339 -9.60 -17.15 -17.36
CA ILE A 339 -8.32 -16.86 -16.69
C ILE A 339 -7.13 -16.87 -17.67
N SER A 340 -7.26 -17.48 -18.85
CA SER A 340 -6.15 -17.69 -19.79
C SER A 340 -6.52 -17.46 -21.26
N HIS A 341 -5.50 -17.26 -22.10
CA HIS A 341 -5.63 -17.05 -23.54
C HIS A 341 -6.01 -18.30 -24.36
N GLN A 342 -5.90 -19.49 -23.77
CA GLN A 342 -5.89 -20.75 -24.54
C GLN A 342 -7.25 -21.44 -24.61
N GLU A 343 -8.11 -21.28 -23.60
CA GLU A 343 -9.43 -21.90 -23.55
C GLU A 343 -10.47 -20.93 -22.97
N ILE A 344 -11.66 -20.84 -23.60
CA ILE A 344 -12.86 -20.40 -22.88
C ILE A 344 -13.22 -21.57 -21.97
N SER A 345 -12.51 -21.70 -20.86
CA SER A 345 -13.05 -22.42 -19.72
C SER A 345 -13.81 -21.39 -18.91
N PRO A 346 -15.12 -21.56 -18.67
CA PRO A 346 -15.80 -20.71 -17.69
C PRO A 346 -14.96 -20.77 -16.42
N LEU A 347 -14.66 -19.63 -15.80
CA LEU A 347 -14.25 -19.60 -14.41
C LEU A 347 -15.30 -20.41 -13.66
N ILE A 348 -15.05 -21.71 -13.45
CA ILE A 348 -15.93 -22.56 -12.65
C ILE A 348 -15.81 -21.95 -11.29
N TYR A 349 -16.81 -21.12 -10.98
CA TYR A 349 -16.95 -20.25 -9.86
C TYR A 349 -16.14 -20.70 -8.65
N SER A 350 -14.86 -20.31 -8.63
CA SER A 350 -13.95 -20.59 -7.54
C SER A 350 -14.23 -19.55 -6.48
N TYR A 351 -15.39 -19.66 -5.86
CA TYR A 351 -15.71 -18.83 -4.72
C TYR A 351 -14.72 -19.17 -3.60
N PRO A 352 -14.32 -18.20 -2.78
CA PRO A 352 -13.79 -18.50 -1.46
C PRO A 352 -14.69 -19.51 -0.76
N ASP A 353 -14.14 -20.39 0.08
CA ASP A 353 -14.92 -21.43 0.76
C ASP A 353 -16.16 -20.89 1.49
N PHE A 354 -16.09 -19.65 1.98
CA PHE A 354 -17.20 -18.95 2.65
C PHE A 354 -18.34 -18.50 1.71
N ALA A 355 -18.12 -18.49 0.40
CA ALA A 355 -19.02 -17.96 -0.62
C ALA A 355 -19.47 -19.03 -1.63
N LYS A 356 -19.29 -20.32 -1.33
CA LYS A 356 -19.57 -21.47 -2.20
C LYS A 356 -21.01 -21.56 -2.72
N VAL A 357 -21.97 -20.92 -2.04
CA VAL A 357 -23.34 -20.77 -2.52
C VAL A 357 -23.68 -19.28 -2.49
N PRO A 358 -23.71 -18.60 -3.66
CA PRO A 358 -24.12 -17.21 -3.74
C PRO A 358 -25.51 -17.03 -3.14
N LYS A 359 -25.63 -16.02 -2.27
CA LYS A 359 -26.85 -15.59 -1.62
C LYS A 359 -26.71 -14.13 -1.24
N VAL A 360 -27.84 -13.45 -1.04
CA VAL A 360 -27.91 -12.05 -0.62
C VAL A 360 -28.97 -11.95 0.47
N ASP A 361 -28.58 -12.33 1.69
CA ASP A 361 -29.40 -12.21 2.91
C ASP A 361 -28.99 -10.96 3.71
N THR A 362 -27.81 -10.39 3.42
CA THR A 362 -27.27 -9.20 4.05
C THR A 362 -26.78 -8.16 3.05
N ARG A 363 -26.75 -6.89 3.44
CA ARG A 363 -26.17 -5.80 2.63
C ARG A 363 -24.70 -6.05 2.27
N LYS A 364 -23.95 -6.73 3.13
CA LYS A 364 -22.55 -7.10 2.86
C LYS A 364 -22.44 -8.10 1.71
N GLU A 365 -23.33 -9.09 1.69
CA GLU A 365 -23.38 -10.07 0.61
C GLU A 365 -23.82 -9.43 -0.70
N SER A 366 -24.80 -8.51 -0.69
CA SER A 366 -25.16 -7.73 -1.88
C SER A 366 -23.98 -6.93 -2.42
N LEU A 367 -23.23 -6.24 -1.56
CA LEU A 367 -22.01 -5.52 -1.96
C LEU A 367 -20.97 -6.47 -2.54
N PHE A 368 -20.71 -7.59 -1.86
CA PHE A 368 -19.72 -8.58 -2.28
C PHE A 368 -19.99 -9.08 -3.70
N TRP A 369 -21.23 -9.48 -3.97
CA TRP A 369 -21.63 -9.98 -5.28
C TRP A 369 -21.84 -8.87 -6.32
N GLY A 370 -22.29 -7.69 -5.91
CA GLY A 370 -22.46 -6.55 -6.79
C GLY A 370 -21.14 -6.02 -7.33
N VAL A 371 -20.11 -5.96 -6.49
CA VAL A 371 -18.75 -5.64 -6.95
C VAL A 371 -18.20 -6.72 -7.88
N ARG A 372 -18.43 -8.01 -7.59
CA ARG A 372 -18.06 -9.07 -8.53
C ARG A 372 -18.75 -8.90 -9.88
N TRP A 373 -20.04 -8.60 -9.86
CA TRP A 373 -20.82 -8.37 -11.07
C TRP A 373 -20.30 -7.18 -11.87
N LEU A 374 -19.79 -6.12 -11.21
CA LEU A 374 -19.10 -5.03 -11.91
C LEU A 374 -17.86 -5.52 -12.66
N TYR A 375 -16.99 -6.35 -12.06
CA TYR A 375 -15.86 -6.92 -12.80
C TYR A 375 -16.29 -7.86 -13.92
N TYR A 376 -17.35 -8.64 -13.71
CA TYR A 376 -17.94 -9.45 -14.78
C TYR A 376 -18.33 -8.55 -15.97
N LYS A 377 -18.97 -7.42 -15.69
CA LYS A 377 -19.38 -6.43 -16.69
C LYS A 377 -18.22 -5.61 -17.25
N ALA A 378 -17.11 -5.51 -16.55
CA ALA A 378 -15.91 -4.86 -17.07
C ALA A 378 -15.21 -5.74 -18.13
N GLN A 379 -15.38 -7.05 -18.05
CA GLN A 379 -14.75 -7.99 -18.97
C GLN A 379 -15.51 -8.11 -20.30
N TYR A 380 -14.78 -8.22 -21.39
CA TYR A 380 -15.32 -8.57 -22.69
C TYR A 380 -14.30 -9.33 -23.55
N LEU A 381 -14.81 -9.99 -24.58
CA LEU A 381 -14.03 -10.66 -25.62
C LEU A 381 -14.07 -9.83 -26.90
N LEU A 382 -12.99 -9.87 -27.67
CA LEU A 382 -12.98 -9.33 -29.02
C LEU A 382 -13.80 -10.22 -29.95
N GLU A 383 -14.80 -9.63 -30.60
CA GLU A 383 -15.55 -10.22 -31.71
C GLU A 383 -14.99 -9.66 -33.02
N GLY A 384 -14.61 -10.55 -33.93
CA GLY A 384 -14.28 -10.22 -35.32
C GLY A 384 -15.44 -10.58 -36.25
N GLU A 385 -15.26 -10.36 -37.55
CA GLU A 385 -16.29 -10.61 -38.57
C GLU A 385 -16.83 -12.05 -38.57
N ASN A 386 -16.00 -13.01 -38.15
CA ASN A 386 -16.32 -14.45 -38.10
C ASN A 386 -16.54 -14.97 -36.67
N GLY A 387 -16.92 -14.09 -35.74
CA GLY A 387 -17.12 -14.42 -34.33
C GLY A 387 -15.90 -14.14 -33.45
N LEU A 388 -15.85 -14.77 -32.28
CA LEU A 388 -14.81 -14.51 -31.28
C LEU A 388 -13.40 -14.77 -31.80
N VAL A 389 -12.49 -13.80 -31.62
CA VAL A 389 -11.11 -13.87 -32.11
C VAL A 389 -10.28 -14.83 -31.24
N ARG A 390 -9.55 -15.75 -31.88
CA ARG A 390 -8.60 -16.68 -31.21
C ARG A 390 -7.15 -16.17 -31.34
N PRO A 391 -6.31 -16.26 -30.29
CA PRO A 391 -6.64 -16.70 -28.94
C PRO A 391 -7.62 -15.76 -28.26
N TYR A 392 -8.48 -16.30 -27.40
CA TYR A 392 -9.48 -15.51 -26.67
C TYR A 392 -8.74 -14.53 -25.75
N ALA A 393 -8.72 -13.25 -26.12
CA ALA A 393 -8.05 -12.22 -25.34
C ALA A 393 -9.09 -11.45 -24.52
N ARG A 394 -9.02 -11.60 -23.20
CA ARG A 394 -9.80 -10.77 -22.29
C ARG A 394 -9.41 -9.33 -22.45
N LYS A 395 -10.41 -8.47 -22.62
CA LYS A 395 -10.27 -7.03 -22.58
C LYS A 395 -11.13 -6.48 -21.46
N TRP A 396 -10.77 -5.26 -21.07
CA TRP A 396 -11.41 -4.54 -19.98
C TRP A 396 -12.01 -3.26 -20.54
N ARG A 397 -13.29 -3.06 -20.26
CA ARG A 397 -13.99 -1.80 -20.48
C ARG A 397 -13.42 -0.75 -19.51
N SER A 398 -13.54 0.52 -19.86
CA SER A 398 -13.41 1.57 -18.86
C SER A 398 -14.47 1.38 -17.76
N TRP A 399 -14.23 1.92 -16.56
CA TRP A 399 -15.24 1.85 -15.51
C TRP A 399 -16.55 2.56 -15.88
N LYS A 400 -16.49 3.63 -16.69
CA LYS A 400 -17.69 4.29 -17.22
C LYS A 400 -18.51 3.38 -18.14
N GLU A 401 -17.85 2.70 -19.08
CA GLU A 401 -18.51 1.70 -19.93
C GLU A 401 -18.98 0.48 -19.14
N THR A 402 -18.29 0.12 -18.07
CA THR A 402 -18.70 -0.95 -17.15
C THR A 402 -20.01 -0.59 -16.44
N VAL A 403 -20.14 0.64 -15.93
CA VAL A 403 -21.38 1.16 -15.32
C VAL A 403 -22.52 1.17 -16.36
N LYS A 404 -22.22 1.51 -17.62
CA LYS A 404 -23.19 1.40 -18.73
C LYS A 404 -23.67 -0.04 -18.93
N ALA A 405 -22.74 -1.01 -18.94
CA ALA A 405 -23.06 -2.42 -19.11
C ALA A 405 -23.75 -3.04 -17.88
N TYR A 406 -23.58 -2.44 -16.70
CA TYR A 406 -24.16 -2.89 -15.43
C TYR A 406 -25.69 -2.77 -15.42
N ASN A 407 -26.23 -1.59 -15.72
CA ASN A 407 -27.67 -1.29 -15.63
C ASN A 407 -28.51 -2.08 -16.66
N GLY A 408 -27.93 -2.49 -17.79
CA GLY A 408 -28.55 -3.43 -18.75
C GLY A 408 -29.82 -2.96 -19.46
N ASN A 409 -30.50 -1.92 -18.96
CA ASN A 409 -31.71 -1.33 -19.54
C ASN A 409 -31.34 -0.22 -20.53
N PRO A 410 -31.52 -0.41 -21.85
CA PRO A 410 -31.11 0.56 -22.86
C PRO A 410 -31.89 1.88 -22.79
N GLU A 411 -33.10 1.89 -22.20
CA GLU A 411 -33.96 3.08 -22.16
C GLU A 411 -33.44 4.13 -21.17
N ILE A 412 -32.79 3.71 -20.09
CA ILE A 412 -32.33 4.58 -18.99
C ILE A 412 -30.82 4.54 -18.79
N VAL A 413 -30.06 3.86 -19.65
CA VAL A 413 -28.63 3.59 -19.42
C VAL A 413 -27.80 4.88 -19.32
N GLU A 414 -28.07 5.85 -20.19
CA GLU A 414 -27.32 7.12 -20.20
C GLU A 414 -27.67 7.97 -18.97
N GLU A 415 -28.95 8.00 -18.57
CA GLU A 415 -29.39 8.66 -17.34
C GLU A 415 -28.71 8.05 -16.12
N TYR A 416 -28.71 6.72 -16.03
CA TYR A 416 -28.07 5.97 -14.94
C TYR A 416 -26.57 6.27 -14.84
N VAL A 417 -25.84 6.21 -15.97
CA VAL A 417 -24.40 6.53 -16.00
C VAL A 417 -24.16 7.97 -15.56
N ASN A 418 -24.96 8.92 -16.06
CA ASN A 418 -24.82 10.33 -15.70
C ASN A 418 -25.09 10.59 -14.23
N GLU A 419 -26.08 9.94 -13.62
CA GLU A 419 -26.36 10.07 -12.18
C GLU A 419 -25.22 9.48 -11.33
N VAL A 420 -24.78 8.26 -11.66
CA VAL A 420 -23.67 7.61 -10.93
C VAL A 420 -22.42 8.49 -10.97
N PHE A 421 -22.05 9.01 -12.14
CA PHE A 421 -20.86 9.86 -12.27
C PHE A 421 -21.06 11.27 -11.70
N SER A 422 -22.28 11.81 -11.69
CA SER A 422 -22.59 13.05 -10.97
C SER A 422 -22.37 12.88 -9.46
N VAL A 423 -22.80 11.76 -8.88
CA VAL A 423 -22.58 11.45 -7.46
C VAL A 423 -21.09 11.17 -7.17
N TYR A 424 -20.43 10.42 -8.04
CA TYR A 424 -19.03 10.02 -7.90
C TYR A 424 -18.05 11.20 -8.06
N GLU A 425 -18.20 12.03 -9.08
CA GLU A 425 -17.24 13.09 -9.43
C GLU A 425 -17.58 14.43 -8.78
N LYS A 426 -18.88 14.73 -8.61
CA LYS A 426 -19.35 16.06 -8.16
C LYS A 426 -20.04 16.03 -6.80
N GLY A 427 -20.35 14.84 -6.28
CA GLY A 427 -21.12 14.70 -5.05
C GLY A 427 -22.53 15.24 -5.18
N THR A 428 -23.16 15.21 -6.36
CA THR A 428 -24.54 15.71 -6.56
C THR A 428 -25.46 14.62 -7.10
N ASP A 429 -26.64 14.44 -6.50
CA ASP A 429 -27.66 13.50 -6.98
C ASP A 429 -28.64 14.15 -7.99
N LEU A 430 -29.61 13.38 -8.51
CA LEU A 430 -30.60 13.87 -9.49
C LEU A 430 -31.54 14.93 -8.95
N GLU A 431 -31.73 14.99 -7.64
CA GLU A 431 -32.56 16.01 -7.00
C GLU A 431 -31.77 17.33 -6.81
N GLY A 432 -30.49 17.33 -7.20
CA GLY A 432 -29.58 18.45 -7.02
C GLY A 432 -29.05 18.57 -5.59
N ASN A 433 -29.24 17.53 -4.75
CA ASN A 433 -28.71 17.53 -3.40
C ASN A 433 -27.19 17.38 -3.48
N ASN A 434 -26.46 18.30 -2.82
CA ASN A 434 -25.02 18.14 -2.62
C ASN A 434 -24.79 17.18 -1.43
N LEU A 435 -24.10 16.08 -1.72
CA LEU A 435 -23.72 15.02 -0.80
C LEU A 435 -22.37 15.30 -0.14
N TRP A 436 -21.45 16.06 -0.73
CA TRP A 436 -20.17 16.42 -0.10
C TRP A 436 -19.57 17.71 -0.63
#